data_AF-A0A6B0XBC7-F1
#
_entry.id   AF-A0A6B0XBC7-F1
#
_cell.length_a   1.000
_cell.length_b   1.000
_cell.length_c   1.000
_cell.angle_alpha   90.00
_cell.angle_beta   90.00
_cell.angle_gamma   90.00
#
_symmetry.space_group_name_H-M   'P 1'
#
loop_
_entity.id
_entity.type
_entity.pdbx_description
1 polymer ?
#
loop_
_entity_poly.entity_id
_entity_poly.type
_entity_poly.pdbx_seq_one_letter_code
_entity_poly.pdbx_strand_id
1 'polypeptide(L)'
;MIEIHRVCYKGSGSNRTILKVNELEQDFRRELGGALQSAEIQADVFIWDHFHDRYLISNLVGILLPNGFDTSHNPKDITTWTRLGRRERDDIQREFEEASGQHKLHGRFSIP
;
A
#
# COMPACT_ATOMS: atom_id res chain seq x y z
N MET A 1 -12.76 7.09 -2.41
CA MET A 1 -12.36 5.69 -2.66
C MET A 1 -10.90 5.58 -2.23
N ILE A 2 -10.59 4.63 -1.36
CA ILE A 2 -9.24 4.39 -0.85
C ILE A 2 -8.74 3.09 -1.49
N GLU A 3 -7.53 3.11 -2.02
CA GLU A 3 -6.85 1.93 -2.55
C GLU A 3 -5.60 1.66 -1.73
N ILE A 4 -5.39 0.41 -1.33
CA ILE A 4 -4.21 -0.04 -0.60
C ILE A 4 -3.48 -1.08 -1.46
N HIS A 5 -2.28 -0.73 -1.92
CA HIS A 5 -1.42 -1.62 -2.68
C HIS A 5 -0.38 -2.23 -1.75
N ARG A 6 -0.37 -3.55 -1.65
CA ARG A 6 0.53 -4.28 -0.74
C ARG A 6 1.22 -5.43 -1.46
N VAL A 7 2.49 -5.66 -1.14
CA VAL A 7 3.23 -6.85 -1.58
C VAL A 7 2.77 -8.13 -0.86
N CYS A 8 2.86 -9.28 -1.54
CA CYS A 8 2.37 -10.57 -1.06
C CYS A 8 3.28 -11.25 -0.03
N TYR A 9 4.16 -10.51 0.64
CA TYR A 9 5.17 -11.09 1.53
C TYR A 9 5.53 -10.22 2.71
N LYS A 10 6.17 -10.84 3.70
CA LYS A 10 6.85 -10.17 4.81
C LYS A 10 8.31 -10.60 4.89
N GLY A 11 9.12 -9.78 5.57
CA GLY A 11 10.55 -10.01 5.71
C GLY A 11 11.34 -9.59 4.47
N SER A 12 12.64 -9.88 4.48
CA SER A 12 13.58 -9.49 3.43
C SER A 12 14.55 -10.62 3.10
N GLY A 13 15.06 -10.62 1.87
CA GLY A 13 16.04 -11.60 1.40
C GLY A 13 15.57 -13.05 1.55
N SER A 14 16.45 -13.91 2.06
CA SER A 14 16.19 -15.33 2.31
C SER A 14 15.13 -15.59 3.39
N ASN A 15 14.79 -14.59 4.21
CA ASN A 15 13.77 -14.69 5.26
C ASN A 15 12.38 -14.25 4.77
N ARG A 16 12.21 -14.03 3.46
CA ARG A 16 10.93 -13.65 2.85
C ARG A 16 9.91 -14.78 3.01
N THR A 17 8.77 -14.47 3.62
CA THR A 17 7.63 -15.39 3.73
C THR A 17 6.49 -14.89 2.84
N ILE A 18 6.03 -15.73 1.90
CA ILE A 18 4.85 -15.43 1.10
C ILE A 18 3.60 -15.59 1.96
N LEU A 19 2.73 -14.59 1.91
CA LEU A 19 1.49 -14.52 2.69
C LEU A 19 0.31 -14.90 1.79
N LYS A 20 -0.66 -15.62 2.34
CA LYS A 20 -1.88 -15.96 1.59
C LYS A 20 -2.83 -14.77 1.61
N VAL A 21 -3.54 -14.55 0.50
CA VAL A 21 -4.50 -13.44 0.38
C VAL A 21 -5.58 -13.49 1.47
N ASN A 22 -6.09 -14.66 1.81
CA ASN A 22 -7.11 -14.80 2.86
C ASN A 22 -6.59 -14.42 4.26
N GLU A 23 -5.32 -14.69 4.56
CA GLU A 23 -4.70 -14.30 5.83
C GLU A 23 -4.55 -12.77 5.89
N LEU A 24 -4.09 -12.16 4.79
CA LEU A 24 -4.01 -10.71 4.65
C LEU A 24 -5.37 -10.04 4.78
N GLU A 25 -6.41 -10.57 4.16
CA GLU A 25 -7.77 -10.04 4.27
C GLU A 25 -8.27 -10.01 5.71
N GLN A 26 -8.06 -11.11 6.46
CA GLN A 26 -8.42 -11.17 7.87
C GLN A 26 -7.65 -10.14 8.70
N ASP A 27 -6.36 -9.97 8.43
CA ASP A 27 -5.54 -8.96 9.09
C ASP A 27 -6.04 -7.54 8.80
N PHE A 28 -6.28 -7.20 7.53
CA PHE A 28 -6.78 -5.88 7.15
C PHE A 28 -8.15 -5.56 7.77
N ARG A 29 -9.08 -6.52 7.75
CA ARG A 29 -10.40 -6.35 8.38
C ARG A 29 -10.27 -6.14 9.88
N ARG A 30 -9.38 -6.88 10.55
CA ARG A 30 -9.15 -6.79 11.98
C ARG A 30 -8.54 -5.44 12.38
N GLU A 31 -7.52 -4.98 11.66
CA GLU A 31 -6.76 -3.78 12.04
C GLU A 31 -7.43 -2.47 11.57
N LEU A 32 -8.05 -2.44 10.39
CA LEU A 32 -8.61 -1.22 9.81
C LEU A 32 -10.14 -1.15 9.84
N GLY A 33 -10.82 -2.30 9.94
CA GLY A 33 -12.27 -2.36 9.72
C GLY A 33 -13.08 -1.47 10.67
N GLY A 34 -12.68 -1.38 11.95
CA GLY A 34 -13.37 -0.50 12.90
C GLY A 34 -13.19 0.99 12.60
N ALA A 35 -12.00 1.38 12.14
CA ALA A 35 -11.68 2.78 11.82
C ALA A 35 -12.40 3.23 10.54
N LEU A 36 -12.42 2.38 9.52
CA LEU A 36 -13.09 2.65 8.25
C LEU A 36 -14.62 2.70 8.44
N GLN A 37 -15.21 1.78 9.21
CA GLN A 37 -16.64 1.81 9.55
C GLN A 37 -17.03 3.08 10.30
N SER A 38 -16.23 3.48 11.29
CA SER A 38 -16.50 4.69 12.08
C SER A 38 -16.42 5.96 11.25
N ALA A 39 -15.65 5.93 10.15
CA ALA A 39 -15.52 7.02 9.20
C ALA A 39 -16.45 6.90 7.98
N GLU A 40 -17.32 5.87 7.95
CA GLU A 40 -18.26 5.59 6.84
C GLU A 40 -17.57 5.51 5.46
N ILE A 41 -16.38 4.94 5.42
CA ILE A 41 -15.56 4.78 4.21
C ILE A 41 -15.23 3.33 3.94
N GLN A 42 -14.88 3.01 2.70
CA GLN A 42 -14.43 1.68 2.28
C GLN A 42 -13.05 1.79 1.63
N ALA A 43 -12.28 0.69 1.70
CA ALA A 43 -11.01 0.56 1.03
C ALA A 43 -10.95 -0.73 0.19
N ASP A 44 -10.38 -0.61 -1.00
CA ASP A 44 -10.00 -1.75 -1.83
C ASP A 44 -8.53 -2.08 -1.63
N VAL A 45 -8.24 -3.34 -1.36
CA VAL A 45 -6.88 -3.83 -1.09
C VAL A 45 -6.43 -4.70 -2.26
N PHE A 46 -5.27 -4.39 -2.81
CA PHE A 46 -4.66 -5.10 -3.93
C PHE A 46 -3.35 -5.73 -3.47
N ILE A 47 -3.24 -7.05 -3.64
CA ILE A 47 -2.07 -7.83 -3.25
C ILE A 47 -1.25 -8.15 -4.49
N TRP A 48 -0.08 -7.54 -4.59
CA TRP A 48 0.84 -7.69 -5.72
C TRP A 48 2.04 -8.56 -5.35
N ASP A 49 2.83 -8.96 -6.34
CA ASP A 49 4.05 -9.72 -6.14
C ASP A 49 5.15 -8.91 -5.44
N HIS A 50 5.86 -8.04 -6.16
CA HIS A 50 7.07 -7.40 -5.65
C HIS A 50 7.24 -5.98 -6.17
N PHE A 51 7.17 -5.03 -5.24
CA PHE A 51 7.54 -3.64 -5.48
C PHE A 51 8.19 -3.05 -4.22
N HIS A 52 9.01 -2.02 -4.38
CA HIS A 52 9.83 -1.46 -3.30
C HIS A 52 9.40 -0.06 -2.86
N ASP A 53 9.03 0.77 -3.83
CA ASP A 53 8.69 2.15 -3.56
C ASP A 53 7.31 2.26 -2.93
N ARG A 54 7.16 3.26 -2.07
CA ARG A 54 5.98 3.47 -1.24
C ARG A 54 5.49 4.88 -1.46
N TYR A 55 4.22 4.99 -1.81
CA TYR A 55 3.63 6.23 -2.26
C TYR A 55 2.31 6.49 -1.53
N LEU A 56 2.01 7.76 -1.30
CA LEU A 56 0.68 8.25 -0.97
C LEU A 56 0.19 9.07 -2.15
N ILE A 57 -0.84 8.60 -2.84
CA ILE A 57 -1.41 9.25 -4.02
C ILE A 57 -2.81 9.76 -3.68
N SER A 58 -3.06 11.02 -3.95
CA SER A 58 -4.37 11.64 -3.80
C SER A 58 -4.71 12.54 -4.99
N ASN A 59 -5.94 13.03 -5.02
CA ASN A 59 -6.39 14.04 -5.95
C ASN A 59 -5.62 15.38 -5.81
N LEU A 60 -5.09 15.68 -4.62
CA LEU A 60 -4.37 16.93 -4.34
C LEU A 60 -2.86 16.83 -4.58
N VAL A 61 -2.24 15.72 -4.15
CA VAL A 61 -0.79 15.55 -4.15
C VAL A 61 -0.40 14.07 -4.20
N GLY A 62 0.73 13.78 -4.84
CA GLY A 62 1.45 12.51 -4.71
C GLY A 62 2.69 12.71 -3.85
N ILE A 63 2.99 11.75 -2.98
CA ILE A 63 4.14 11.81 -2.07
C ILE A 63 4.89 10.48 -2.12
N LEU A 64 6.20 10.53 -2.37
CA LEU A 64 7.12 9.42 -2.12
C LEU A 64 7.41 9.37 -0.62
N LEU A 65 7.14 8.22 -0.01
CA LEU A 65 7.31 7.92 1.40
C LEU A 65 8.29 6.75 1.56
N PRO A 66 9.62 6.99 1.64
CA PRO A 66 10.62 5.92 1.68
C PRO A 66 10.51 4.96 2.87
N ASN A 67 9.74 5.30 3.90
CA ASN A 67 9.43 4.42 5.04
C ASN A 67 7.93 4.07 5.14
N GLY A 68 7.13 4.39 4.10
CA GLY A 68 5.69 4.18 4.13
C GLY A 68 5.01 4.89 5.30
N PHE A 69 4.18 4.15 6.03
CA PHE A 69 3.43 4.63 7.21
C PHE A 69 4.03 4.11 8.53
N ASP A 70 5.26 3.60 8.51
CA ASP A 70 5.92 3.13 9.73
C ASP A 70 6.16 4.29 10.70
N THR A 71 5.91 4.06 11.99
CA THR A 71 6.06 5.06 13.04
C THR A 71 7.16 4.65 14.03
N SER A 72 7.78 5.63 14.67
CA SER A 72 8.78 5.41 15.73
C SER A 72 8.45 6.26 16.96
N HIS A 73 8.75 5.72 18.14
CA HIS A 73 8.68 6.46 19.41
C HIS A 73 9.98 7.22 19.72
N ASN A 74 11.05 6.98 18.97
CA ASN A 74 12.31 7.69 19.15
C ASN A 74 12.21 9.07 18.49
N PRO A 75 12.25 10.18 19.24
CA PRO A 75 12.12 11.53 18.67
C PRO A 75 13.31 11.91 17.78
N LYS A 76 14.39 11.13 17.77
CA LYS A 76 15.55 11.35 16.88
C LYS A 76 15.41 10.67 15.53
N ASP A 77 14.43 9.79 15.35
CA ASP A 77 14.19 9.15 14.06
C ASP A 77 13.53 10.17 13.13
N ILE A 78 14.23 10.51 12.05
CA ILE A 78 13.76 11.46 11.04
C ILE A 78 13.46 10.69 9.76
N THR A 79 12.33 10.99 9.14
CA THR A 79 12.00 10.56 7.78
C THR A 79 11.85 11.77 6.88
N THR A 80 12.23 11.60 5.62
CA THR A 80 12.04 12.61 4.58
C THR A 80 10.97 12.12 3.61
N TRP A 81 10.24 13.06 3.03
CA TRP A 81 9.26 12.78 2.00
C TRP A 81 9.50 13.71 0.82
N THR A 82 9.16 13.24 -0.38
CA THR A 82 9.31 14.02 -1.61
C THR A 82 7.96 14.16 -2.27
N ARG A 83 7.56 15.40 -2.55
CA ARG A 83 6.37 15.67 -3.37
C ARG A 83 6.64 15.20 -4.81
N LEU A 84 5.72 14.40 -5.33
CA LEU A 84 5.74 13.95 -6.72
C LEU A 84 5.18 15.01 -7.66
N GLY A 85 5.76 15.09 -8.85
CA GLY A 85 5.20 15.76 -9.99
C GLY A 85 3.97 15.02 -10.53
N ARG A 86 3.12 15.74 -11.28
CA ARG A 86 1.91 15.14 -11.88
C ARG A 86 2.24 13.93 -12.76
N ARG A 87 3.29 14.03 -13.59
CA ARG A 87 3.71 12.94 -14.48
C ARG A 87 4.11 11.69 -13.70
N GLU A 88 4.92 11.83 -12.67
CA GLU A 88 5.35 10.71 -11.82
C GLU A 88 4.16 10.05 -11.14
N ARG A 89 3.24 10.85 -10.61
CA ARG A 89 1.98 10.35 -10.01
C ARG A 89 1.18 9.53 -11.02
N ASP A 90 0.97 10.06 -12.22
CA ASP A 90 0.17 9.41 -13.27
C ASP A 90 0.89 8.14 -13.80
N ASP A 91 2.24 8.12 -13.81
CA ASP A 91 3.05 6.94 -14.16
C ASP A 91 2.90 5.82 -13.11
N ILE A 92 2.96 6.17 -11.81
CA ILE A 92 2.76 5.23 -10.70
C ILE A 92 1.35 4.63 -10.72
N GLN A 93 0.31 5.44 -11.00
CA GLN A 93 -1.05 4.89 -11.10
C GLN A 93 -1.14 3.84 -12.21
N ARG A 94 -0.54 4.11 -13.37
CA ARG A 94 -0.50 3.16 -14.50
C ARG A 94 0.30 1.90 -14.19
N GLU A 95 1.37 2.00 -13.40
CA GLU A 95 2.17 0.85 -12.95
C GLU A 95 1.33 -0.20 -12.21
N PHE A 96 0.33 0.23 -11.43
CA PHE A 96 -0.54 -0.64 -10.66
C PHE A 96 -1.87 -0.97 -11.35
N GLU A 97 -2.02 -0.63 -12.63
CA GLU A 97 -3.10 -1.18 -13.44
C GLU A 97 -2.78 -2.63 -13.80
N GLU A 98 -3.74 -3.55 -13.64
CA GLU A 98 -3.55 -4.98 -13.96
C GLU A 98 -3.13 -5.20 -15.42
N ALA A 99 -3.60 -4.34 -16.33
CA ALA A 99 -3.26 -4.37 -17.75
C ALA A 99 -1.84 -3.90 -18.08
N SER A 100 -1.12 -3.28 -17.14
CA SER A 100 0.23 -2.75 -17.36
C SER A 100 1.28 -3.85 -17.54
N GLY A 101 1.04 -5.02 -16.91
CA GLY A 101 1.97 -6.13 -16.87
C GLY A 101 3.25 -5.88 -16.06
N GLN A 102 3.37 -4.75 -15.35
CA GLN A 102 4.56 -4.43 -14.54
C GLN A 102 4.63 -5.26 -13.26
N HIS A 103 3.48 -5.47 -12.62
CA HIS A 103 3.34 -6.28 -11.41
C HIS A 103 2.29 -7.36 -11.60
N LYS A 104 2.46 -8.49 -10.90
CA LYS A 104 1.48 -9.57 -10.91
C LYS A 104 0.51 -9.41 -9.74
N LEU A 105 -0.77 -9.20 -10.04
CA LEU A 105 -1.83 -9.21 -9.04
C LEU A 105 -2.09 -10.65 -8.56
N HIS A 106 -1.98 -10.88 -7.26
CA HIS A 106 -2.29 -12.16 -6.62
C HIS A 106 -3.71 -12.23 -6.05
N GLY A 107 -4.30 -11.08 -5.71
CA GLY A 107 -5.67 -11.01 -5.25
C GLY A 107 -6.10 -9.59 -4.92
N ARG A 108 -7.42 -9.41 -4.81
CA ARG A 108 -8.04 -8.15 -4.41
C ARG A 108 -9.26 -8.42 -3.53
N PHE A 109 -9.50 -7.55 -2.56
CA PHE A 109 -10.67 -7.63 -1.68
C PHE A 109 -11.02 -6.24 -1.12
N SER A 110 -12.29 -6.05 -0.76
CA SER A 110 -12.79 -4.79 -0.20
C SER A 110 -13.05 -4.94 1.29
N ILE A 111 -12.67 -3.92 2.06
CA ILE A 111 -12.91 -3.83 3.50
C ILE A 111 -13.81 -2.61 3.81
N PRO A 112 -14.78 -2.76 4.73
CA PRO A 112 -15.50 -1.64 5.32
C PRO A 112 -14.61 -0.89 6.30
#